data_AF-A0A258DU02-F1
#
_entry.id   AF-A0A258DU02-F1
#
_cell.length_a   1.000
_cell.length_b   1.000
_cell.length_c   1.000
_cell.angle_alpha   90.00
_cell.angle_beta   90.00
_cell.angle_gamma   90.00
#
_symmetry.space_group_name_H-M   'P 1'
#
loop_
_entity.id
_entity.type
_entity.pdbx_description
1 polymer ?
#
loop_
_entity_poly.entity_id
_entity_poly.type
_entity_poly.pdbx_seq_one_letter_code
_entity_poly.pdbx_strand_id
1 'polypeptide(L)' 'MSPRYAVYLAPPADSALWSFGSAVLGYDANTGAAVAPPELRGFDAETWAELTTDPRRYGFHGT' A
#
# COMPACT_ATOMS: atom_id res chain seq x y z
N MET A 1 -3.66 6.85 -30.60
CA MET A 1 -3.94 6.01 -29.43
C MET A 1 -4.71 6.87 -28.44
N SER A 2 -5.92 6.47 -28.04
CA SER A 2 -6.74 7.27 -27.11
C SER A 2 -6.35 6.95 -25.66
N PRO A 3 -6.29 7.95 -24.75
CA PRO A 3 -5.92 7.72 -23.36
C PRO A 3 -6.97 6.85 -22.64
N ARG A 4 -6.52 6.01 -21.70
CA ARG A 4 -7.37 5.22 -20.80
C ARG A 4 -7.26 5.79 -19.40
N TYR A 5 -8.28 6.52 -18.99
CA TYR A 5 -8.36 7.09 -17.65
C TYR A 5 -9.05 6.10 -16.70
N ALA A 6 -8.56 6.04 -15.47
CA ALA A 6 -9.16 5.31 -14.37
C ALA A 6 -9.05 6.15 -13.09
N VAL A 7 -9.96 5.91 -12.15
CA VAL A 7 -9.93 6.50 -10.80
C VAL A 7 -9.82 5.35 -9.82
N TYR A 8 -8.82 5.41 -8.95
CA TYR A 8 -8.64 4.45 -7.89
C TYR A 8 -9.42 4.87 -6.66
N LEU A 9 -10.15 3.94 -6.05
CA LEU A 9 -10.86 4.18 -4.81
C LEU A 9 -10.00 3.74 -3.63
N ALA A 10 -9.55 4.69 -2.82
CA ALA A 10 -8.89 4.41 -1.56
C ALA A 10 -9.93 4.16 -0.44
N PRO A 11 -9.67 3.26 0.52
CA PRO A 11 -10.52 3.13 1.70
C PRO A 11 -10.39 4.36 2.62
N PRO A 12 -11.37 4.64 3.49
CA PRO A 12 -11.27 5.71 4.48
C PRO A 12 -10.05 5.53 5.39
N ALA A 13 -9.32 6.62 5.68
CA ALA A 13 -8.04 6.58 6.39
C ALA A 13 -8.12 6.04 7.84
N ASP A 14 -9.30 6.12 8.46
CA ASP A 14 -9.60 5.60 9.79
C ASP A 14 -10.17 4.16 9.77
N SER A 15 -10.26 3.55 8.61
CA SER A 15 -10.81 2.20 8.46
C SER A 15 -9.78 1.11 8.72
N ALA A 16 -10.25 -0.06 9.18
CA ALA A 16 -9.41 -1.25 9.34
C ALA A 16 -8.74 -1.68 8.02
N LEU A 17 -9.39 -1.43 6.88
CA LEU A 17 -8.85 -1.77 5.56
C LEU A 17 -7.68 -0.86 5.18
N TRP A 18 -7.75 0.43 5.54
CA TRP A 18 -6.62 1.34 5.40
C TRP A 18 -5.43 0.88 6.25
N SER A 19 -5.64 0.64 7.55
CA SER A 19 -4.58 0.19 8.45
C SER A 19 -3.92 -1.11 7.97
N PHE A 20 -4.73 -2.08 7.52
CA PHE A 20 -4.23 -3.31 6.92
C PHE A 20 -3.38 -3.04 5.68
N GLY A 21 -3.91 -2.27 4.73
CA GLY A 21 -3.22 -1.97 3.47
C GLY A 21 -1.92 -1.22 3.67
N SER A 22 -1.91 -0.20 4.54
CA SER A 22 -0.70 0.56 4.87
C SER A 22 0.36 -0.28 5.56
N ALA A 23 -0.04 -1.19 6.46
CA ALA A 23 0.90 -2.13 7.07
C ALA A 23 1.48 -3.10 6.03
N VAL A 24 0.63 -3.71 5.19
CA VAL A 24 1.10 -4.61 4.13
C VAL A 24 2.03 -3.91 3.15
N LEU A 25 1.77 -2.64 2.79
CA LEU A 25 2.63 -1.88 1.88
C LEU A 25 3.87 -1.27 2.56
N GLY A 26 3.92 -1.30 3.89
CA GLY A 26 4.95 -0.64 4.69
C GLY A 26 4.92 0.90 4.62
N TYR A 27 3.78 1.48 4.24
CA TYR A 27 3.66 2.91 3.95
C TYR A 27 2.21 3.40 4.06
N ASP A 28 2.03 4.53 4.73
CA ASP A 28 0.76 5.23 4.81
C ASP A 28 0.73 6.33 3.74
N ALA A 29 -0.14 6.17 2.73
CA ALA A 29 -0.23 7.09 1.60
C ALA A 29 -0.94 8.43 1.91
N ASN A 30 -1.59 8.55 3.07
CA ASN A 30 -2.27 9.77 3.51
C ASN A 30 -1.31 10.69 4.27
N THR A 31 -0.42 10.11 5.09
CA THR A 31 0.55 10.84 5.93
C THR A 31 1.97 10.84 5.35
N GLY A 32 2.28 9.92 4.46
CA GLY A 32 3.62 9.73 3.89
C GLY A 32 4.60 9.00 4.83
N ALA A 33 4.11 8.43 5.93
CA ALA A 33 4.95 7.76 6.91
C ALA A 33 5.28 6.31 6.49
N ALA A 34 6.47 5.85 6.87
CA ALA A 34 6.79 4.43 6.84
C ALA A 34 5.98 3.69 7.93
N VAL A 35 5.49 2.50 7.60
CA VAL A 35 4.75 1.63 8.52
C VAL A 35 5.50 0.31 8.62
N ALA A 36 5.64 -0.23 9.82
CA ALA A 36 6.22 -1.56 9.98
C ALA A 36 5.26 -2.61 9.41
N PRO A 37 5.68 -3.45 8.45
CA PRO A 37 4.83 -4.51 7.95
C PRO A 37 4.60 -5.58 9.03
N PRO A 38 3.48 -6.30 8.97
CA PRO A 38 3.28 -7.46 9.83
C PRO A 38 4.32 -8.54 9.53
N GLU A 39 4.43 -9.55 10.40
CA GLU A 39 5.23 -10.73 10.08
C GLU A 39 4.60 -11.49 8.91
N LEU A 40 5.21 -11.37 7.73
CA LEU A 40 4.76 -12.01 6.50
C LEU A 40 5.51 -13.31 6.31
N ARG A 41 4.83 -14.44 6.56
CA ARG A 41 5.41 -15.76 6.38
C ARG A 41 5.95 -15.92 4.95
N GLY A 42 7.22 -16.32 4.84
CA GLY A 42 7.88 -16.57 3.56
C GLY A 42 8.64 -15.38 2.98
N PHE A 43 8.62 -14.22 3.63
CA PHE A 43 9.43 -13.06 3.25
C PHE A 43 10.11 -12.47 4.48
N ASP A 44 11.39 -12.09 4.35
CA ASP A 44 11.99 -11.17 5.31
C ASP A 44 11.55 -9.73 5.02
N ALA A 45 11.78 -8.84 5.99
CA ALA A 45 11.32 -7.46 5.93
C ALA A 45 11.98 -6.66 4.80
N GLU A 46 13.24 -6.95 4.46
CA GLU A 46 13.99 -6.24 3.42
C GLU A 46 13.45 -6.61 2.04
N THR A 47 13.34 -7.90 1.76
CA THR A 47 12.74 -8.43 0.53
C THR A 47 11.31 -7.90 0.34
N TRP A 48 10.51 -7.87 1.41
CA TRP A 48 9.16 -7.34 1.32
C TRP A 48 9.13 -5.83 1.06
N ALA A 49 10.05 -5.08 1.67
CA ALA A 49 10.20 -3.65 1.42
C ALA A 49 10.59 -3.38 -0.05
N GLU A 50 11.44 -4.21 -0.65
CA GLU A 50 11.78 -4.12 -2.07
C GLU A 50 10.55 -4.37 -2.96
N LEU A 51 9.85 -5.48 -2.74
CA LEU A 51 8.67 -5.88 -3.52
C LEU A 51 7.55 -4.85 -3.52
N THR A 52 7.41 -4.10 -2.42
CA THR A 52 6.35 -3.09 -2.27
C THR A 52 6.76 -1.68 -2.69
N THR A 53 7.96 -1.46 -3.22
CA THR A 53 8.49 -0.14 -3.61
C THR A 53 7.62 0.61 -4.64
N ASP A 54 7.20 -0.08 -5.69
CA ASP A 54 6.33 0.50 -6.73
C ASP A 54 4.86 0.61 -6.30
N PRO A 55 4.20 -0.46 -5.78
CA PRO A 55 2.78 -0.39 -5.44
C PRO A 55 2.48 0.59 -4.31
N ARG A 56 3.37 0.78 -3.33
CA ARG A 56 3.11 1.68 -2.19
C ARG A 56 2.92 3.14 -2.61
N ARG A 57 3.43 3.55 -3.78
CA ARG A 57 3.24 4.91 -4.34
C ARG A 57 1.78 5.23 -4.63
N TYR A 58 0.95 4.21 -4.82
CA TYR A 58 -0.48 4.35 -5.12
C TYR A 58 -1.36 4.02 -3.91
N GLY A 59 -0.77 3.60 -2.79
CA GLY A 59 -1.51 3.12 -1.61
C GLY A 59 -2.33 1.86 -1.89
N PHE A 60 -3.03 1.37 -0.86
CA PHE A 60 -3.96 0.27 -1.01
C PHE A 60 -5.29 0.81 -1.55
N HIS A 61 -5.72 0.33 -2.72
CA HIS A 61 -6.89 0.88 -3.42
C HIS A 61 -7.63 -0.19 -4.24
N GLY A 62 -8.88 0.09 -4.55
CA GLY A 62 -9.65 -0.65 -5.55
C GLY A 62 -9.41 -0.11 -6.96
N THR A 63 -9.34 -1.02 -7.93
CA THR A 63 -9.21 -0.76 -9.37
C THR A 63 -10.47 -1.15 -10.13
#